data_AF-A0A9N9CA44-F1
#
_entry.id   AF-A0A9N9CA44-F1
#
_cell.length_a   1.000
_cell.length_b   1.000
_cell.length_c   1.000
_cell.angle_alpha   90.00
_cell.angle_beta   90.00
_cell.angle_gamma   90.00
#
_symmetry.space_group_name_H-M   'P 1'
#
loop_
_entity.id
_entity.type
_entity.pdbx_description
1 polymer ?
#
loop_
_entity_poly.entity_id
_entity_poly.type
_entity_poly.pdbx_seq_one_letter_code
_entity_poly.pdbx_strand_id
1 'polypeptide(L)'
;IVMEILNEGPVVEYRPSFMEGLELDAFFRSNRIALEVQGAQHRLHNTSWYKDVKKLENIVNRDWKKRCICQDNGIFLLEVWYDEEPEIVIPKRIQKIQEFVNKTES
;
A
#
# COMPACT_ATOMS: atom_id res chain seq x y z
N ILE A 1 7.36 16.02 2.77
CA ILE A 1 7.17 15.05 3.86
C ILE A 1 7.65 13.64 3.48
N VAL A 2 6.90 12.81 2.73
CA VAL A 2 7.30 11.39 2.51
C VAL A 2 8.64 11.26 1.77
N MET A 3 8.84 12.05 0.72
CA MET A 3 10.11 12.07 -0.03
C MET A 3 11.31 12.54 0.81
N GLU A 4 11.07 13.42 1.78
CA GLU A 4 12.11 13.91 2.70
C GLU A 4 12.46 12.84 3.74
N ILE A 5 11.45 12.13 4.27
CA ILE A 5 11.65 11.05 5.25
C ILE A 5 12.39 9.86 4.62
N LEU A 6 12.03 9.50 3.39
CA LEU A 6 12.62 8.38 2.67
C LEU A 6 13.88 8.75 1.90
N ASN A 7 14.21 10.05 1.82
CA ASN A 7 15.28 10.63 1.02
C ASN A 7 15.28 10.12 -0.43
N GLU A 8 14.09 9.85 -0.99
CA GLU A 8 13.91 9.38 -2.36
C GLU A 8 12.54 9.79 -2.92
N GLY A 9 12.47 9.96 -4.24
CA GLY A 9 11.21 10.17 -4.95
C GLY A 9 10.52 8.85 -5.30
N PRO A 10 9.18 8.78 -5.29
CA PRO A 10 8.45 7.59 -5.70
C PRO A 10 8.41 7.45 -7.22
N VAL A 11 8.27 6.21 -7.68
CA VAL A 11 7.67 5.91 -8.98
C VAL A 11 6.16 5.89 -8.79
N VAL A 12 5.46 6.84 -9.40
CA VAL A 12 3.99 6.90 -9.40
C VAL A 12 3.45 5.89 -10.42
N GLU A 13 2.29 5.29 -10.14
CA GLU A 13 1.63 4.32 -11.03
C GLU A 13 2.58 3.16 -11.42
N TYR A 14 3.21 2.56 -10.41
CA TYR A 14 4.24 1.56 -10.60
C TYR A 14 3.64 0.20 -10.99
N ARG A 15 3.91 -0.26 -12.22
CA ARG A 15 3.43 -1.52 -12.80
C ARG A 15 4.58 -2.45 -13.23
N PRO A 16 5.36 -3.01 -12.29
CA PRO A 16 6.41 -3.95 -12.65
C PRO A 16 5.84 -5.29 -13.10
N SER A 17 6.63 -6.07 -13.85
CA SER A 17 6.22 -7.38 -14.37
C SER A 17 5.79 -8.36 -13.27
N PHE A 18 6.45 -8.32 -12.10
CA PHE A 18 6.11 -9.18 -10.96
C PHE A 18 4.75 -8.86 -10.31
N MET A 19 4.14 -7.71 -10.61
CA MET A 19 2.79 -7.38 -10.14
C MET A 19 1.70 -8.03 -11.00
N GLU A 20 2.05 -8.80 -12.04
CA GLU A 20 1.09 -9.57 -12.85
C GLU A 20 -0.06 -8.72 -13.42
N GLY A 21 0.26 -7.50 -13.86
CA GLY A 21 -0.71 -6.54 -14.39
C GLY A 21 -1.41 -5.68 -13.34
N LEU A 22 -1.12 -5.87 -12.05
CA LEU A 22 -1.54 -4.96 -10.98
C LEU A 22 -0.61 -3.73 -10.90
N GLU A 23 -1.12 -2.66 -10.32
CA GLU A 23 -0.44 -1.38 -10.13
C GLU A 23 -0.28 -1.06 -8.65
N LEU A 24 0.79 -0.36 -8.32
CA LEU A 24 0.99 0.33 -7.05
C LEU A 24 0.91 1.85 -7.25
N ASP A 25 0.15 2.58 -6.43
CA ASP A 25 -0.02 4.04 -6.62
C ASP A 25 1.31 4.79 -6.55
N ALA A 26 2.17 4.43 -5.60
CA ALA A 26 3.52 4.96 -5.49
C ALA A 26 4.50 3.92 -4.92
N PHE A 27 5.72 3.87 -5.46
CA PHE A 27 6.76 2.94 -5.03
C PHE A 27 8.12 3.63 -4.83
N PHE A 28 8.68 3.46 -3.64
CA PHE A 28 9.96 3.98 -3.16
C PHE A 28 10.98 2.83 -3.23
N ARG A 29 11.83 2.84 -4.26
CA ARG A 29 12.62 1.66 -4.68
C ARG A 29 13.67 1.27 -3.65
N SER A 30 14.40 2.26 -3.12
CA SER A 30 15.54 2.03 -2.23
C SER A 30 15.05 1.55 -0.87
N ASN A 31 13.95 2.13 -0.38
CA ASN A 31 13.33 1.74 0.88
C ASN A 31 12.42 0.52 0.76
N ARG A 32 12.18 0.01 -0.46
CA ARG A 32 11.25 -1.11 -0.73
C ARG A 32 9.85 -0.87 -0.16
N ILE A 33 9.37 0.37 -0.22
CA ILE A 33 8.07 0.78 0.32
C ILE A 33 7.11 1.10 -0.82
N ALA A 34 5.92 0.50 -0.78
CA ALA A 34 4.80 0.83 -1.66
C ALA A 34 3.71 1.56 -0.88
N LEU A 35 3.06 2.53 -1.49
CA LEU A 35 1.92 3.25 -0.95
C LEU A 35 0.69 2.98 -1.82
N GLU A 36 -0.44 2.70 -1.17
CA GLU A 36 -1.76 2.54 -1.80
C GLU A 36 -2.79 3.40 -1.06
N VAL A 37 -3.52 4.24 -1.79
CA VAL A 37 -4.57 5.08 -1.23
C VAL A 37 -5.92 4.43 -1.46
N GLN A 38 -6.51 3.93 -0.38
CA GLN A 38 -7.78 3.24 -0.38
C GLN A 38 -8.95 4.23 -0.30
N GLY A 39 -9.78 4.27 -1.34
CA GLY A 39 -10.96 5.13 -1.40
C GLY A 39 -12.10 4.73 -0.46
N ALA A 40 -13.07 5.62 -0.26
CA ALA A 40 -14.26 5.41 0.60
C ALA A 40 -15.11 4.22 0.22
N GLN A 41 -15.04 3.86 -1.06
CA GLN A 41 -15.66 2.67 -1.57
C GLN A 41 -15.13 1.44 -0.79
N HIS A 42 -13.83 1.28 -0.59
CA HIS A 42 -13.31 0.11 0.13
C HIS A 42 -13.82 -0.04 1.58
N ARG A 43 -14.17 1.05 2.30
CA ARG A 43 -14.75 0.99 3.67
C ARG A 43 -16.26 0.76 3.69
N LEU A 44 -17.00 1.53 2.89
CA LEU A 44 -18.47 1.52 2.92
C LEU A 44 -19.07 0.23 2.35
N HIS A 45 -18.29 -0.57 1.61
CA HIS A 45 -18.77 -1.79 0.94
C HIS A 45 -18.95 -2.99 1.89
N ASN A 46 -18.63 -2.85 3.18
CA ASN A 46 -19.03 -3.78 4.25
C ASN A 46 -20.45 -3.52 4.79
N THR A 47 -21.13 -2.46 4.34
CA THR A 47 -22.55 -2.20 4.65
C THR A 47 -23.39 -2.38 3.39
N SER A 48 -24.62 -2.83 3.55
CA SER A 48 -25.42 -3.62 2.60
C SER A 48 -25.90 -2.94 1.30
N TRP A 49 -25.05 -2.16 0.62
CA TRP A 49 -25.45 -1.24 -0.45
C TRP A 49 -25.08 -1.69 -1.87
N TYR A 50 -24.44 -2.84 -2.06
CA TYR A 50 -24.09 -3.35 -3.40
C TYR A 50 -24.83 -4.64 -3.79
N LYS A 51 -25.47 -4.59 -4.95
CA LYS A 51 -26.26 -5.65 -5.60
C LYS A 51 -25.42 -6.76 -6.27
N ASP A 52 -24.10 -6.75 -6.16
CA ASP A 52 -23.22 -7.55 -7.03
C ASP A 52 -21.99 -8.11 -6.30
N VAL A 53 -22.18 -9.23 -5.61
CA VAL A 53 -21.19 -9.95 -4.79
C VAL A 53 -19.90 -10.25 -5.57
N LYS A 54 -20.00 -10.52 -6.88
CA LYS A 54 -18.83 -10.81 -7.73
C LYS A 54 -17.85 -9.65 -7.84
N LYS A 55 -18.34 -8.41 -7.86
CA LYS A 55 -17.47 -7.23 -7.90
C LYS A 55 -16.71 -7.06 -6.58
N LEU A 56 -17.36 -7.38 -5.46
CA LEU A 56 -16.74 -7.35 -4.15
C LEU A 56 -15.63 -8.40 -4.02
N GLU A 57 -15.92 -9.66 -4.38
CA GLU A 57 -14.92 -10.73 -4.38
C GLU A 57 -13.71 -10.38 -5.26
N ASN A 58 -13.93 -9.76 -6.41
CA ASN A 58 -12.85 -9.33 -7.30
C ASN A 58 -11.95 -8.25 -6.68
N ILE A 59 -12.52 -7.28 -5.95
CA ILE A 59 -11.74 -6.23 -5.28
C ILE A 59 -10.93 -6.83 -4.12
N VAL A 60 -11.60 -7.60 -3.25
CA VAL A 60 -10.94 -8.25 -2.10
C VAL A 60 -9.81 -9.17 -2.57
N ASN A 61 -10.05 -9.98 -3.61
CA ASN A 61 -9.03 -10.86 -4.18
C ASN A 61 -7.87 -10.07 -4.79
N ARG A 62 -8.14 -8.93 -5.44
CA ARG A 62 -7.08 -8.07 -5.99
C ARG A 62 -6.22 -7.47 -4.89
N ASP A 63 -6.81 -6.94 -3.84
CA ASP A 63 -6.07 -6.35 -2.71
C ASP A 63 -5.27 -7.41 -1.96
N TRP A 64 -5.86 -8.57 -1.72
CA TRP A 64 -5.17 -9.72 -1.15
C TRP A 64 -3.97 -10.14 -2.02
N LYS A 65 -4.17 -10.23 -3.33
CA LYS A 65 -3.09 -10.56 -4.28
C LYS A 65 -1.97 -9.52 -4.26
N LYS A 66 -2.28 -8.22 -4.22
CA LYS A 66 -1.26 -7.15 -4.06
C LYS A 66 -0.43 -7.37 -2.78
N ARG A 67 -1.09 -7.62 -1.64
CA ARG A 67 -0.41 -7.88 -0.37
C ARG A 67 0.55 -9.07 -0.45
N CYS A 68 0.08 -10.20 -1.01
CA CYS A 68 0.91 -11.39 -1.19
C CYS A 68 2.12 -11.11 -2.07
N ILE A 69 1.92 -10.53 -3.26
CA ILE A 69 3.02 -10.21 -4.19
C ILE A 69 4.03 -9.26 -3.54
N CYS A 70 3.56 -8.21 -2.85
CA CYS A 70 4.46 -7.30 -2.14
C CYS A 70 5.26 -8.03 -1.07
N GLN A 71 4.61 -8.85 -0.24
CA GLN A 71 5.27 -9.62 0.81
C GLN A 71 6.32 -10.59 0.25
N ASP A 72 5.97 -11.35 -0.80
CA ASP A 72 6.86 -12.32 -1.45
C ASP A 72 8.09 -11.64 -2.08
N ASN A 73 7.94 -10.37 -2.49
CA ASN A 73 9.03 -9.57 -3.02
C ASN A 73 9.76 -8.74 -1.94
N GLY A 74 9.45 -8.89 -0.65
CA GLY A 74 10.06 -8.09 0.41
C GLY A 74 9.79 -6.59 0.26
N ILE A 75 8.56 -6.24 -0.14
CA ILE A 75 8.07 -4.87 -0.26
C ILE A 75 7.11 -4.60 0.89
N PHE A 76 7.36 -3.52 1.63
CA PHE A 76 6.45 -3.03 2.65
C PHE A 76 5.31 -2.25 1.99
N LEU A 77 4.11 -2.84 1.99
CA LEU A 77 2.90 -2.19 1.45
C LEU A 77 2.20 -1.37 2.55
N LEU A 78 2.10 -0.05 2.35
CA LEU A 78 1.39 0.87 3.23
C LEU A 78 0.05 1.26 2.58
N GLU A 79 -1.03 0.76 3.15
CA GLU A 79 -2.38 1.09 2.71
C GLU A 79 -2.97 2.21 3.56
N VAL A 80 -3.24 3.36 2.95
CA VAL A 80 -3.76 4.55 3.64
C VAL A 80 -5.19 4.79 3.22
N TRP A 81 -6.09 4.89 4.18
CA TRP A 81 -7.49 5.13 3.88
C TRP A 81 -7.78 6.62 3.65
N TYR A 82 -8.74 6.92 2.80
CA TYR A 82 -9.19 8.29 2.51
C TYR A 82 -9.65 9.09 3.74
N ASP A 83 -10.08 8.40 4.81
CA ASP A 83 -10.55 8.99 6.06
C ASP A 83 -9.45 9.02 7.15
N GLU A 84 -8.25 8.57 6.82
CA GLU A 84 -7.05 8.84 7.61
C GLU A 84 -6.46 10.20 7.23
N GLU A 85 -5.69 10.80 8.14
CA GLU A 85 -4.88 11.99 7.84
C GLU A 85 -3.53 11.52 7.24
N PRO A 86 -3.36 11.46 5.90
CA PRO A 86 -2.19 10.85 5.26
C PRO A 86 -0.89 11.52 5.67
N GLU A 87 -0.93 12.84 5.91
CA GLU A 87 0.20 13.65 6.36
C GLU A 87 0.72 13.23 7.74
N ILE A 88 -0.11 12.59 8.57
CA ILE A 88 0.25 12.10 9.91
C ILE A 88 0.50 10.60 9.89
N VAL A 89 -0.36 9.85 9.20
CA VAL A 89 -0.33 8.38 9.22
C VAL A 89 0.85 7.83 8.45
N ILE A 90 1.17 8.38 7.27
CA ILE A 90 2.26 7.86 6.44
C ILE A 90 3.61 8.01 7.14
N PRO A 91 4.01 9.21 7.65
CA PRO A 91 5.27 9.36 8.37
C PRO A 91 5.42 8.41 9.56
N LYS A 92 4.36 8.27 10.38
CA LYS A 92 4.37 7.38 11.56
C LYS A 92 4.59 5.92 11.18
N ARG A 93 3.95 5.45 10.10
CA ARG A 93 4.10 4.06 9.66
C ARG A 93 5.47 3.80 9.06
N ILE A 94 6.00 4.74 8.27
CA ILE A 94 7.37 4.65 7.74
C ILE A 94 8.41 4.56 8.86
N GLN A 95 8.31 5.44 9.87
CA GLN A 95 9.22 5.41 11.02
C GLN A 95 9.20 4.05 11.73
N LYS A 96 8.01 3.47 11.96
CA LYS A 96 7.89 2.13 12.54
C LYS A 96 8.55 1.03 11.70
N ILE A 97 8.45 1.11 10.37
CA ILE A 97 9.11 0.16 9.47
C ILE A 97 10.63 0.30 9.58
N GLN A 98 11.16 1.53 9.52
CA GLN A 98 12.59 1.79 9.67
C GLN A 98 13.12 1.31 11.04
N GLU A 99 12.39 1.57 12.12
CA GLU A 99 12.73 1.06 13.46
C GLU A 99 12.75 -0.47 13.51
N PHE A 100 11.81 -1.14 12.83
CA PHE A 100 11.76 -2.58 12.77
C PHE A 100 12.96 -3.15 11.99
N VAL A 101 13.25 -2.59 10.81
CA VAL A 101 14.39 -3.01 9.97
C VAL A 101 15.71 -2.84 10.72
N ASN A 102 15.94 -1.69 11.36
CA ASN A 102 17.17 -1.43 12.13
C ASN A 102 17.36 -2.40 13.29
N LYS A 103 16.27 -2.83 13.95
CA LYS A 103 16.33 -3.83 15.04
C LYS A 103 16.63 -5.24 14.54
N THR A 104 16.25 -5.59 13.31
CA THR A 104 16.53 -6.90 12.73
C THR A 104 17.94 -7.02 12.15
N GLU A 105 18.60 -5.89 11.90
CA GLU A 105 19.99 -5.83 11.39
C GLU A 105 21.05 -5.66 12.49
N SER A 106 20.64 -5.47 13.75
CA SER A 106 21.50 -5.34 14.95
C SER A 106 21.61 -6.67 15.71
#